data_AF-A0A9P0SXT1-F1
#
_entry.id   AF-A0A9P0SXT1-F1
#
_cell.length_a   1.000
_cell.length_b   1.000
_cell.length_c   1.000
_cell.angle_alpha   90.00
_cell.angle_beta   90.00
_cell.angle_gamma   90.00
#
_symmetry.space_group_name_H-M   'P 1'
#
loop_
_entity.id
_entity.type
_entity.pdbx_description
1 polymer ?
#
loop_
_entity_poly.entity_id
_entity_poly.type
_entity_poly.pdbx_seq_one_letter_code
_entity_poly.pdbx_strand_id
1 'polypeptide(L)'
;MVDVWQTVIHTAKDEVPCFKIQIRKVGKSERKSNKARYGTIVGGNVLWENCTLEIRTPSSKVFKRRHFLQRTMYNGVFKNIIIEIGATKKIVNENPDQWFLRKNLLIMRDCFNGDIVIFARVPYKPSRKLLEDTLKVYKKNGSWTCNRTFKPIREKR
;
A
#
# COMPACT_ATOMS: atom_id res chain seq x y z
N MET A 1 -14.47 8.59 -3.15
CA MET A 1 -14.16 8.20 -1.75
C MET A 1 -12.70 7.78 -1.68
N VAL A 2 -11.97 8.30 -0.69
CA VAL A 2 -10.55 8.00 -0.44
C VAL A 2 -10.47 7.39 0.94
N ASP A 3 -9.82 6.23 1.04
CA ASP A 3 -9.56 5.55 2.31
C ASP A 3 -8.20 5.95 2.83
N VAL A 4 -8.12 6.22 4.14
CA VAL A 4 -6.87 6.54 4.83
C VAL A 4 -6.39 5.29 5.53
N TRP A 5 -5.11 4.95 5.34
CA TRP A 5 -4.46 3.81 5.96
C TRP A 5 -3.24 4.30 6.74
N GLN A 6 -3.07 3.85 7.97
CA GLN A 6 -2.00 4.30 8.86
C GLN A 6 -1.09 3.14 9.22
N THR A 7 0.23 3.37 9.27
CA THR A 7 1.19 2.38 9.76
C THR A 7 0.87 1.98 11.21
N VAL A 8 0.96 0.69 11.50
CA VAL A 8 0.73 0.14 12.85
C VAL A 8 1.86 -0.75 13.34
N ILE A 9 2.51 -1.49 12.43
CA ILE A 9 3.66 -2.34 12.73
C ILE A 9 4.63 -2.29 11.56
N HIS A 10 5.93 -2.35 11.84
CA HIS A 10 6.98 -2.63 10.86
C HIS A 10 7.96 -3.70 11.34
N THR A 11 8.65 -4.37 10.43
CA THR A 11 9.77 -5.29 10.77
C THR A 11 11.13 -4.73 10.39
N ALA A 12 11.17 -3.55 9.76
CA ALA A 12 12.40 -2.88 9.39
C ALA A 12 13.26 -2.58 10.63
N LYS A 13 14.59 -2.70 10.48
CA LYS A 13 15.56 -2.37 11.53
C LYS A 13 15.51 -0.88 11.88
N ASP A 14 15.35 -0.05 10.86
CA ASP A 14 15.20 1.39 11.04
C ASP A 14 13.79 1.75 11.49
N GLU A 15 13.67 2.85 12.24
CA GLU A 15 12.38 3.36 12.68
C GLU A 15 11.54 3.80 11.48
N VAL A 16 10.39 3.15 11.28
CA VAL A 16 9.43 3.58 10.27
C VAL A 16 8.54 4.64 10.89
N PRO A 17 8.45 5.87 10.33
CA PRO A 17 7.64 6.92 10.92
C PRO A 17 6.16 6.55 10.95
N CYS A 18 5.42 7.19 11.85
CA CYS A 18 3.97 7.15 11.81
C CYS A 18 3.49 7.97 10.60
N PHE A 19 3.10 7.31 9.51
CA PHE A 19 2.58 7.99 8.33
C PHE A 19 1.28 7.37 7.83
N LYS A 20 0.56 8.18 7.07
CA LYS A 20 -0.72 7.82 6.47
C LYS A 20 -0.57 7.77 4.96
N ILE A 21 -1.15 6.74 4.35
CA ILE A 21 -1.33 6.67 2.91
C ILE A 21 -2.81 6.80 2.58
N GLN A 22 -3.08 7.43 1.44
CA GLN A 22 -4.42 7.57 0.91
C GLN A 22 -4.58 6.60 -0.24
N ILE A 23 -5.56 5.71 -0.16
CA ILE A 23 -5.87 4.75 -1.21
C ILE A 23 -7.27 5.01 -1.70
N ARG A 24 -7.44 5.16 -3.01
CA ARG A 24 -8.75 5.40 -3.60
C ARG A 24 -9.06 4.38 -4.67
N LYS A 25 -10.36 4.19 -4.91
CA LYS A 25 -10.84 3.42 -6.05
C LYS A 25 -10.63 4.20 -7.35
N VAL A 26 -10.16 3.50 -8.38
CA VAL A 26 -10.03 4.02 -9.75
C VAL A 26 -11.26 3.59 -10.54
N GLY A 27 -11.99 4.56 -11.11
CA GLY A 27 -13.23 4.32 -11.86
C GLY A 27 -13.01 3.70 -13.24
N LYS A 28 -14.07 3.18 -13.87
CA LYS A 28 -13.99 2.60 -15.23
C LYS A 28 -13.49 3.62 -16.27
N SER A 29 -14.06 4.82 -16.28
CA SER A 29 -13.65 5.91 -17.18
C SER A 29 -12.19 6.31 -16.98
N GLU A 30 -11.77 6.38 -15.71
CA GLU A 30 -10.40 6.72 -15.37
C GLU A 30 -9.40 5.64 -15.81
N ARG A 31 -9.73 4.35 -15.67
CA ARG A 31 -8.89 3.26 -16.18
C ARG A 31 -8.71 3.35 -17.71
N LYS A 32 -9.77 3.68 -18.45
CA LYS A 32 -9.68 3.94 -19.90
C LYS A 32 -8.77 5.12 -20.21
N SER A 33 -8.92 6.23 -19.48
CA SER A 33 -8.06 7.41 -19.64
C SER A 33 -6.59 7.10 -19.31
N ASN A 34 -6.33 6.35 -18.24
CA ASN A 34 -4.98 5.92 -17.88
C ASN A 34 -4.38 5.00 -18.95
N LYS A 35 -5.14 4.06 -19.51
CA LYS A 35 -4.69 3.22 -20.64
C LYS A 35 -4.30 4.07 -21.85
N ALA A 36 -5.10 5.07 -22.21
CA ALA A 36 -4.75 5.98 -23.31
C ALA A 36 -3.49 6.82 -22.99
N ARG A 37 -3.33 7.24 -21.73
CA ARG A 37 -2.24 8.13 -21.31
C ARG A 37 -0.90 7.43 -21.09
N TYR A 38 -0.94 6.15 -20.73
CA TYR A 38 0.19 5.38 -20.19
C TYR A 38 0.36 4.00 -20.85
N GLY A 39 -0.52 3.58 -21.76
CA GLY A 39 -0.50 2.24 -22.37
C GLY A 39 0.64 1.99 -23.34
N THR A 40 1.34 3.04 -23.80
CA THR A 40 2.47 2.96 -24.73
C THR A 40 3.83 3.11 -24.05
N ILE A 41 3.88 3.08 -22.71
CA ILE A 41 5.14 3.26 -21.98
C ILE A 41 6.06 2.05 -22.19
N VAL A 42 7.33 2.32 -22.50
CA VAL A 42 8.40 1.33 -22.63
C VAL A 42 8.64 0.65 -21.27
N GLY A 43 8.68 -0.68 -21.24
CA GLY A 43 9.12 -1.45 -20.05
C GLY A 43 8.09 -2.39 -19.42
N GLY A 44 6.86 -2.52 -19.97
CA GLY A 44 5.96 -3.60 -19.58
C GLY A 44 4.49 -3.44 -19.98
N ASN A 45 3.75 -4.56 -19.97
CA ASN A 45 2.31 -4.59 -20.20
C ASN A 45 1.54 -4.39 -18.90
N VAL A 46 0.83 -3.27 -18.77
CA VAL A 46 -0.08 -2.97 -17.65
C VAL A 46 -1.50 -3.36 -18.04
N LEU A 47 -2.13 -4.21 -17.23
CA LEU A 47 -3.53 -4.62 -17.39
C LEU A 47 -4.41 -3.57 -16.70
N TRP A 48 -4.60 -2.44 -17.39
CA TRP A 48 -5.27 -1.25 -16.85
C TRP A 48 -6.69 -1.52 -16.35
N GLU A 49 -7.39 -2.49 -16.91
CA GLU A 49 -8.70 -2.97 -16.45
C GLU A 49 -8.67 -3.50 -15.00
N ASN A 50 -7.52 -4.05 -14.57
CA ASN A 50 -7.30 -4.64 -13.25
C ASN A 50 -6.71 -3.64 -12.23
N CYS A 51 -6.28 -2.45 -12.68
CA CYS A 51 -5.81 -1.35 -11.84
C CYS A 51 -6.97 -0.65 -11.14
N THR A 52 -7.48 -1.25 -10.06
CA THR A 52 -8.71 -0.80 -9.38
C THR A 52 -8.47 0.16 -8.22
N LEU A 53 -7.22 0.30 -7.74
CA LEU A 53 -6.86 1.20 -6.66
C LEU A 53 -5.64 2.06 -7.05
N GLU A 54 -5.56 3.25 -6.48
CA GLU A 54 -4.40 4.14 -6.60
C GLU A 54 -3.97 4.58 -5.20
N ILE A 55 -2.67 4.50 -4.91
CA ILE A 55 -2.06 5.12 -3.74
C ILE A 55 -1.75 6.57 -4.10
N ARG A 56 -2.41 7.50 -3.43
CA ARG A 56 -2.14 8.93 -3.53
C ARG A 56 -0.92 9.26 -2.70
N THR A 57 0.17 9.53 -3.40
CA THR A 57 1.34 10.21 -2.84
C THR A 57 1.10 11.73 -2.87
N PRO A 58 1.47 12.46 -1.81
CA PRO A 58 1.57 13.91 -1.89
C PRO A 58 2.53 14.25 -3.03
N SER A 59 2.06 15.05 -3.99
CA SER A 59 2.84 15.44 -5.17
C SER A 59 4.09 16.20 -4.74
N SER A 60 5.28 15.56 -4.75
CA SER A 60 6.53 16.31 -4.72
C SER A 60 6.72 17.01 -6.07
N LYS A 61 7.26 18.24 -6.06
CA LYS A 61 7.44 19.05 -7.29
C LYS A 61 8.48 18.45 -8.24
N VAL A 62 9.37 17.58 -7.75
CA VAL A 62 10.58 17.13 -8.47
C VAL A 62 10.34 15.85 -9.28
N PHE A 63 9.55 14.91 -8.75
CA PHE A 63 9.17 13.69 -9.48
C PHE A 63 7.72 13.33 -9.18
N LYS A 64 6.85 13.41 -10.20
CA LYS A 64 5.45 12.98 -10.08
C LYS A 64 5.40 11.47 -10.27
N ARG A 65 5.52 10.72 -9.18
CA ARG A 65 5.33 9.27 -9.16
C ARG A 65 3.86 8.94 -8.89
N ARG A 66 3.26 8.08 -9.71
CA ARG A 66 1.90 7.53 -9.49
C ARG A 66 1.99 6.04 -9.23
N HIS A 67 1.18 5.56 -8.29
CA HIS A 67 1.15 4.17 -7.84
C HIS A 67 -0.24 3.59 -8.04
N PHE A 68 -0.37 2.59 -8.90
CA PHE A 68 -1.61 1.86 -9.12
C PHE A 68 -1.49 0.43 -8.61
N LEU A 69 -2.48 -0.05 -7.87
CA LEU A 69 -2.51 -1.44 -7.43
C LEU A 69 -3.35 -2.25 -8.43
N GLN A 70 -2.66 -3.11 -9.16
CA GLN A 70 -3.25 -4.03 -10.13
C GLN A 70 -3.58 -5.35 -9.41
N ARG A 71 -4.85 -5.78 -9.48
CA ARG A 71 -5.24 -7.09 -8.95
C ARG A 71 -4.50 -8.20 -9.68
N THR A 72 -4.07 -9.21 -8.93
CA THR A 72 -3.51 -10.45 -9.48
C THR A 72 -4.56 -11.56 -9.46
N MET A 73 -4.17 -12.76 -9.88
CA MET A 73 -5.00 -13.97 -9.80
C MET A 73 -5.23 -14.42 -8.34
N TYR A 74 -4.37 -13.98 -7.42
CA TYR A 74 -4.44 -14.36 -6.01
C TYR A 74 -5.26 -13.32 -5.22
N ASN A 75 -6.28 -13.81 -4.51
CA ASN A 75 -7.17 -12.96 -3.73
C ASN A 75 -6.39 -12.14 -2.69
N GLY A 76 -6.59 -10.82 -2.73
CA GLY A 76 -5.97 -9.88 -1.81
C GLY A 76 -4.53 -9.49 -2.18
N VAL A 77 -3.89 -10.11 -3.17
CA VAL A 77 -2.55 -9.73 -3.64
C VAL A 77 -2.66 -8.69 -4.75
N PHE A 78 -1.83 -7.65 -4.69
CA PHE A 78 -1.76 -6.59 -5.67
C PHE A 78 -0.34 -6.36 -6.15
N LYS A 79 -0.19 -6.30 -7.47
CA LYS A 79 1.02 -5.80 -8.12
C LYS A 79 1.03 -4.28 -8.06
N ASN A 80 2.13 -3.70 -7.61
CA ASN A 80 2.35 -2.26 -7.63
C ASN A 80 2.82 -1.84 -9.03
N ILE A 81 2.04 -1.00 -9.69
CA ILE A 81 2.40 -0.38 -10.97
C ILE A 81 2.81 1.05 -10.68
N ILE A 82 4.11 1.31 -10.76
CA ILE A 82 4.67 2.62 -10.52
C ILE A 82 4.94 3.30 -11.86
N ILE A 83 4.39 4.50 -12.04
CA ILE A 83 4.67 5.36 -13.18
C ILE A 83 5.45 6.57 -12.70
N GLU A 84 6.67 6.71 -13.19
CA GLU A 84 7.46 7.92 -13.01
C GLU A 84 7.20 8.89 -14.17
N ILE A 85 6.83 10.12 -13.82
CA ILE A 85 6.56 11.20 -14.78
C ILE A 85 7.70 12.21 -14.65
N GLY A 86 8.72 12.05 -15.50
CA GLY A 86 9.80 13.01 -15.72
C GLY A 86 9.75 13.59 -17.13
N ALA A 87 10.91 13.81 -17.77
CA ALA A 87 11.00 14.17 -19.19
C ALA A 87 10.38 13.09 -20.09
N THR A 88 10.58 11.83 -19.74
CA THR A 88 9.89 10.68 -20.31
C THR A 88 9.10 9.95 -19.22
N LYS A 89 8.01 9.28 -19.63
CA LYS A 89 7.24 8.42 -18.74
C LYS A 89 7.85 7.03 -18.75
N LYS A 90 8.09 6.45 -17.59
CA LYS A 90 8.57 5.06 -17.47
C LYS A 90 7.81 4.29 -16.41
N ILE A 91 7.65 3.00 -16.64
CA ILE A 91 7.15 2.06 -15.64
C ILE A 91 8.35 1.58 -14.81
N VAL A 92 8.23 1.66 -13.49
CA VAL A 92 9.19 1.04 -12.58
C VAL A 92 8.70 -0.37 -12.29
N ASN A 93 9.50 -1.36 -12.67
CA ASN A 93 9.19 -2.76 -12.45
C ASN A 93 9.56 -3.14 -11.02
N GLU A 94 8.54 -3.44 -10.22
CA GLU A 94 8.67 -4.00 -8.87
C GLU A 94 8.06 -5.41 -8.81
N ASN A 95 8.47 -6.21 -7.81
CA ASN A 95 7.93 -7.56 -7.65
C ASN A 95 6.40 -7.52 -7.42
N PRO A 96 5.65 -8.50 -7.97
CA PRO A 96 4.20 -8.48 -7.93
C PRO A 96 3.59 -8.72 -6.54
N ASP A 97 4.37 -9.23 -5.57
CA ASP A 97 3.87 -9.66 -4.25
C ASP A 97 4.13 -8.63 -3.14
N GLN A 98 4.26 -7.36 -3.52
CA GLN A 98 4.52 -6.29 -2.56
C GLN A 98 3.32 -5.96 -1.67
N TRP A 99 2.10 -5.98 -2.21
CA TRP A 99 0.93 -5.49 -1.48
C TRP A 99 -0.07 -6.62 -1.28
N PHE A 100 -0.49 -6.81 -0.03
CA PHE A 100 -1.47 -7.82 0.35
C PHE A 100 -2.53 -7.26 1.29
N LEU A 101 -3.80 -7.48 0.97
CA LEU A 101 -4.94 -7.08 1.78
C LEU A 101 -5.51 -8.30 2.51
N ARG A 102 -5.54 -8.23 3.83
CA ARG A 102 -6.15 -9.24 4.70
C ARG A 102 -7.07 -8.58 5.71
N LYS A 103 -8.37 -8.85 5.62
CA LYS A 103 -9.40 -8.15 6.44
C LYS A 103 -9.25 -6.63 6.24
N ASN A 104 -9.09 -5.86 7.32
CA ASN A 104 -8.86 -4.41 7.29
C ASN A 104 -7.37 -4.04 7.47
N LEU A 105 -6.47 -4.97 7.17
CA LEU A 105 -5.02 -4.75 7.17
C LEU A 105 -4.49 -4.78 5.75
N LEU A 106 -3.72 -3.76 5.40
CA LEU A 106 -2.93 -3.71 4.18
C LEU A 106 -1.47 -3.93 4.56
N ILE A 107 -0.83 -4.91 3.93
CA ILE A 107 0.52 -5.36 4.23
C ILE A 107 1.37 -5.02 3.03
N MET A 108 2.46 -4.28 3.26
CA MET A 108 3.48 -4.00 2.27
C MET A 108 4.73 -4.80 2.60
N ARG A 109 5.27 -5.52 1.63
CA ARG A 109 6.54 -6.25 1.74
C ARG A 109 7.57 -5.57 0.84
N ASP A 110 8.66 -5.14 1.44
CA ASP A 110 9.83 -4.63 0.74
C ASP A 110 10.46 -5.76 -0.09
N CYS A 111 10.80 -5.45 -1.34
CA CYS A 111 11.36 -6.40 -2.29
C CYS A 111 12.83 -6.76 -2.01
N PHE A 112 13.57 -5.89 -1.32
CA PHE A 112 15.01 -6.04 -1.16
C PHE A 112 15.37 -6.85 0.09
N ASN A 113 14.82 -6.46 1.24
CA ASN A 113 15.10 -7.08 2.54
C ASN A 113 13.93 -7.97 3.03
N GLY A 114 12.80 -7.97 2.32
CA GLY A 114 11.60 -8.69 2.71
C GLY A 114 10.88 -8.10 3.92
N ASP A 115 11.23 -6.90 4.37
CA ASP A 115 10.62 -6.23 5.52
C ASP A 115 9.17 -5.88 5.27
N ILE A 116 8.40 -5.88 6.37
CA ILE A 116 6.96 -5.77 6.31
C ILE A 116 6.55 -4.49 7.00
N VAL A 117 5.66 -3.75 6.37
CA VAL A 117 4.92 -2.65 6.96
C VAL A 117 3.43 -3.00 6.92
N ILE A 118 2.78 -3.00 8.07
CA ILE A 118 1.35 -3.24 8.20
C ILE A 118 0.65 -1.90 8.39
N PHE A 119 -0.39 -1.67 7.60
CA PHE A 119 -1.28 -0.54 7.68
C PHE A 119 -2.68 -0.98 8.10
N ALA A 120 -3.34 -0.18 8.95
CA ALA A 120 -4.75 -0.34 9.27
C ALA A 120 -5.57 0.78 8.63
N ARG A 121 -6.75 0.44 8.09
CA ARG A 121 -7.69 1.45 7.58
C ARG A 121 -8.23 2.30 8.72
N VAL A 122 -8.21 3.61 8.62
CA VAL A 122 -8.77 4.51 9.65
C VAL A 122 -10.31 4.55 9.49
N PRO A 123 -11.11 4.52 10.58
CA PRO A 123 -10.72 4.52 12.00
C PRO A 123 -10.57 3.13 12.64
N TYR A 124 -10.49 2.06 11.84
CA TYR A 124 -10.38 0.70 12.36
C TYR A 124 -9.11 0.51 13.21
N LYS A 125 -9.30 -0.05 14.41
CA LYS A 125 -8.27 -0.34 15.39
C LYS A 125 -8.08 -1.86 15.46
N PRO A 126 -7.07 -2.44 14.80
CA PRO A 126 -6.85 -3.88 14.84
C PRO A 126 -6.47 -4.33 16.25
N SER A 127 -6.93 -5.52 16.64
CA SER A 127 -6.50 -6.12 17.90
C SER A 127 -5.05 -6.57 17.82
N ARG A 128 -4.36 -6.59 18.97
CA ARG A 128 -2.99 -7.10 19.07
C ARG A 128 -2.86 -8.52 18.54
N LYS A 129 -3.79 -9.40 18.91
CA LYS A 129 -3.84 -10.79 18.42
C LYS A 129 -3.89 -10.86 16.89
N LEU A 130 -4.72 -10.04 16.24
CA LEU A 130 -4.80 -10.02 14.76
C LEU A 130 -3.47 -9.62 14.11
N LEU A 131 -2.77 -8.65 14.70
CA LEU A 131 -1.49 -8.17 14.19
C LEU A 131 -0.38 -9.23 14.39
N GLU A 132 -0.32 -9.85 15.55
CA GLU A 132 0.61 -10.96 15.84
C GLU A 132 0.34 -12.17 14.94
N ASP A 133 -0.92 -12.56 14.77
CA ASP A 133 -1.32 -13.64 13.86
C ASP A 133 -1.02 -13.32 12.39
N THR A 134 -0.98 -12.03 12.04
CA THR A 134 -0.55 -11.60 10.70
C THR A 134 0.96 -11.75 10.53
N LEU A 135 1.75 -11.30 11.51
CA LEU A 135 3.21 -11.44 11.50
C LEU A 135 3.68 -12.90 11.49
N LYS A 136 2.97 -13.79 12.20
CA LYS A 136 3.28 -15.24 12.23
C LYS A 136 3.27 -15.87 10.85
N VAL A 137 2.35 -15.46 9.95
CA VAL A 137 2.31 -15.96 8.56
C VAL A 137 3.63 -15.71 7.84
N TYR A 138 4.31 -14.61 8.17
CA TYR A 138 5.58 -14.22 7.56
C TYR A 138 6.80 -14.65 8.37
N LYS A 139 6.62 -15.35 9.50
CA LYS A 139 7.69 -15.77 10.42
C LYS A 139 8.60 -14.59 10.84
N LYS A 140 8.02 -13.40 11.05
CA LYS A 140 8.74 -12.19 11.46
C LYS A 140 8.25 -11.65 12.80
N ASN A 141 9.14 -10.95 13.51
CA ASN A 141 8.79 -10.10 14.64
C ASN A 141 8.77 -8.64 14.17
N GLY A 142 7.84 -7.84 14.70
CA GLY A 142 7.67 -6.45 14.30
C GLY A 142 7.61 -5.50 15.48
N SER A 143 8.06 -4.27 15.24
CA SER A 143 7.97 -3.14 16.14
C SER A 143 6.70 -2.34 15.87
N TRP A 144 6.07 -1.83 16.93
CA TRP A 144 4.89 -1.00 16.83
C TRP A 144 5.22 0.37 16.27
N THR A 145 4.44 0.82 15.31
CA THR A 145 4.48 2.19 14.81
C THR A 145 3.39 3.02 15.49
N CYS A 146 3.60 4.34 15.61
CA CYS A 146 2.61 5.27 16.18
C CYS A 146 2.27 5.03 17.66
N ASN A 147 3.29 4.87 18.52
CA ASN A 147 3.18 4.54 19.95
C ASN A 147 2.45 5.57 20.86
N ARG A 148 1.69 6.53 20.31
CA ARG A 148 0.77 7.36 21.11
C ARG A 148 -0.56 6.64 21.30
N THR A 149 -0.53 5.73 22.28
CA THR A 149 -1.67 5.21 23.06
C THR A 149 -2.82 4.57 22.28
N PHE A 150 -2.68 3.27 21.98
CA PHE A 150 -3.83 2.36 22.12
C PHE A 150 -4.07 2.06 23.60
N LYS A 151 -4.34 3.09 24.42
CA LYS A 151 -4.97 2.85 25.72
C LYS A 151 -6.45 2.61 25.43
N PRO A 152 -7.06 1.48 25.86
CA PRO A 152 -8.50 1.45 25.98
C PRO A 152 -8.88 2.63 26.87
N ILE A 153 -9.86 3.42 26.44
CA ILE A 153 -10.54 4.33 27.34
C ILE A 153 -11.13 3.40 28.40
N ARG A 154 -10.52 3.37 29.60
CA ARG A 154 -11.20 2.87 30.78
C ARG A 154 -12.37 3.83 30.96
N GLU A 155 -13.58 3.36 30.66
CA GLU A 155 -14.78 3.98 31.20
C GLU A 155 -14.57 4.13 32.70
N LYS A 156 -14.51 5.37 33.16
CA LYS A 156 -14.52 5.67 34.58
C LYS A 156 -15.97 5.50 35.03
N ARG A 157 -16.16 4.43 35.82
CA ARG A 157 -17.25 4.13 36.76
C ARG A 157 -18.64 3.97 36.18
#